data_AF-A0A956FP32-F1
#
_entry.id   AF-A0A956FP32-F1
#
_cell.length_a   1.000
_cell.length_b   1.000
_cell.length_c   1.000
_cell.angle_alpha   90.00
_cell.angle_beta   90.00
_cell.angle_gamma   90.00
#
_symmetry.space_group_name_H-M   'P 1'
#
loop_
_entity.id
_entity.type
_entity.pdbx_description
1 polymer ?
#
loop_
_entity_poly.entity_id
_entity_poly.type
_entity_poly.pdbx_seq_one_letter_code
_entity_poly.pdbx_strand_id
1 'polypeptide(L)'
;AAGGALYVLNGNHELMNAAGDLRYVTAGGHLDFADVPGVDPNDPRAQRVPPQARGRLLAFAPGGPYATRLAKRNVVQVVGDTVFVHGGVLPEHVRYGLDRINRETQAWLRGEGELPEKVVADDQSPVWTRRYSSAPGPEDCAVLDEALAAIPAKRMVVGHTVHTEGISSACDGKVWMIDVGMASYYGGHAEALEIAGDEVKALRPE
;
A
#
# COMPACT_ATOMS: atom_id res chain seq x y z
N ALA A 1 16.29 -9.79 20.07
CA ALA A 1 15.67 -9.91 18.74
C ALA A 1 15.48 -11.39 18.42
N ALA A 2 14.38 -11.79 17.80
CA ALA A 2 14.05 -13.19 17.50
C ALA A 2 14.59 -13.70 16.14
N GLY A 3 15.41 -12.90 15.45
CA GLY A 3 16.03 -13.28 14.16
C GLY A 3 15.20 -12.98 12.90
N GLY A 4 13.97 -12.46 13.03
CA GLY A 4 13.10 -12.07 11.90
C GLY A 4 12.98 -10.56 11.68
N ALA A 5 12.19 -10.19 10.66
CA ALA A 5 11.87 -8.80 10.31
C ALA A 5 10.38 -8.65 9.95
N LEU A 6 9.82 -7.47 10.23
CA LEU A 6 8.46 -7.08 9.82
C LEU A 6 8.55 -5.92 8.83
N TYR A 7 8.05 -6.13 7.63
CA TYR A 7 7.93 -5.09 6.61
C TYR A 7 6.46 -4.69 6.47
N VAL A 8 6.11 -3.51 6.95
CA VAL A 8 4.79 -2.91 6.72
C VAL A 8 4.91 -1.99 5.52
N LEU A 9 4.01 -2.12 4.55
CA LEU A 9 4.00 -1.30 3.34
C LEU A 9 3.01 -0.13 3.45
N ASN A 10 3.22 0.90 2.65
CA ASN A 10 2.22 1.96 2.44
C ASN A 10 1.27 1.54 1.31
N GLY A 11 -0.03 1.50 1.58
CA GLY A 11 -1.08 1.34 0.59
C GLY A 11 -1.67 2.67 0.15
N ASN A 12 -2.72 2.62 -0.68
CA ASN A 12 -3.38 3.83 -1.17
C ASN A 12 -4.00 4.63 -0.01
N HIS A 13 -4.67 3.98 0.95
CA HIS A 13 -5.31 4.68 2.06
C HIS A 13 -4.31 5.42 2.97
N GLU A 14 -3.10 4.88 3.20
CA GLU A 14 -2.04 5.62 3.92
C GLU A 14 -1.64 6.89 3.17
N LEU A 15 -1.39 6.78 1.86
CA LEU A 15 -0.92 7.89 1.04
C LEU A 15 -2.04 8.91 0.75
N MET A 16 -3.30 8.48 0.65
CA MET A 16 -4.46 9.37 0.57
C MET A 16 -4.55 10.27 1.80
N ASN A 17 -4.42 9.71 3.00
CA ASN A 17 -4.43 10.50 4.23
C ASN A 17 -3.28 11.51 4.24
N ALA A 18 -2.09 11.13 3.77
CA ALA A 18 -0.96 12.05 3.66
C ALA A 18 -1.17 13.15 2.61
N ALA A 19 -1.82 12.84 1.48
CA ALA A 19 -2.26 13.84 0.50
C ALA A 19 -3.42 14.73 1.00
N GLY A 20 -3.98 14.42 2.18
CA GLY A 20 -5.13 15.12 2.75
C GLY A 20 -6.45 14.76 2.08
N ASP A 21 -6.50 13.63 1.38
CA ASP A 21 -7.73 13.01 0.91
C ASP A 21 -8.31 12.11 2.01
N LEU A 22 -9.40 12.59 2.62
CA LEU A 22 -10.04 11.96 3.77
C LEU A 22 -11.39 11.34 3.42
N ARG A 23 -11.70 11.14 2.13
CA ARG A 23 -13.04 10.71 1.66
C ARG A 23 -13.51 9.36 2.23
N TYR A 24 -12.59 8.49 2.65
CA TYR A 24 -12.90 7.17 3.23
C TYR A 24 -12.75 7.11 4.76
N VAL A 25 -12.50 8.24 5.42
CA VAL A 25 -12.34 8.28 6.87
C VAL A 25 -13.72 8.30 7.53
N THR A 26 -13.94 7.40 8.49
CA THR A 26 -15.17 7.35 9.28
C THR A 26 -15.22 8.50 10.31
N ALA A 27 -16.40 8.80 10.85
CA ALA A 27 -16.53 9.76 11.94
C ALA A 27 -15.65 9.39 13.15
N GLY A 28 -15.58 8.11 13.51
CA GLY A 28 -14.69 7.61 14.56
C GLY A 28 -13.21 7.84 14.23
N GLY A 29 -12.80 7.57 12.98
CA GLY A 29 -11.42 7.78 12.54
C GLY A 29 -10.98 9.26 12.51
N HIS A 30 -11.92 10.21 12.54
CA HIS A 30 -11.64 11.62 12.80
C HIS A 30 -11.46 11.90 14.30
N LEU A 31 -12.34 11.34 15.14
CA LEU A 31 -12.28 11.49 16.60
C LEU A 31 -11.02 10.90 17.22
N ASP A 32 -10.51 9.78 16.68
CA ASP A 32 -9.25 9.16 17.09
C ASP A 32 -8.04 10.12 16.99
N PHE A 33 -8.19 11.21 16.25
CA PHE A 33 -7.15 12.21 15.99
C PHE A 33 -7.52 13.60 16.53
N ALA A 34 -8.51 13.72 17.42
CA ALA A 34 -8.90 15.01 18.00
C ALA A 34 -7.76 15.64 18.84
N ASP A 35 -7.01 14.81 19.57
CA ASP A 35 -6.01 15.24 20.56
C ASP A 35 -4.62 14.61 20.30
N VAL A 36 -4.11 14.73 19.06
CA VAL A 36 -2.79 14.19 18.72
C VAL A 36 -1.68 15.11 19.26
N PRO A 37 -0.73 14.60 20.08
CA PRO A 37 0.40 15.40 20.54
C PRO A 37 1.23 15.96 19.37
N GLY A 38 1.55 17.25 19.44
CA GLY A 38 2.33 17.95 18.40
C GLY A 38 1.51 18.41 17.19
N VAL A 39 0.19 18.29 17.23
CA VAL A 39 -0.72 18.83 16.21
C VAL A 39 -1.52 19.99 16.81
N ASP A 40 -1.46 21.16 16.16
CA ASP A 40 -2.31 22.31 16.50
C ASP A 40 -3.52 22.38 15.55
N PRO A 41 -4.74 22.06 16.01
CA PRO A 41 -5.94 22.10 15.17
C PRO A 41 -6.31 23.51 14.68
N ASN A 42 -5.66 24.56 15.18
CA ASN A 42 -5.83 25.94 14.70
C ASN A 42 -4.86 26.32 13.57
N ASP A 43 -3.95 25.43 13.18
CA ASP A 43 -3.03 25.65 12.07
C ASP A 43 -3.81 26.07 10.80
N PRO A 44 -3.43 27.18 10.13
CA PRO A 44 -4.12 27.65 8.92
C PRO A 44 -4.26 26.59 7.82
N ARG A 45 -3.31 25.66 7.71
CA ARG A 45 -3.35 24.55 6.74
C ARG A 45 -4.56 23.63 6.94
N ALA A 46 -5.11 23.59 8.15
CA ALA A 46 -6.25 22.75 8.50
C ALA A 46 -7.61 23.44 8.29
N GLN A 47 -7.64 24.74 8.02
CA GLN A 47 -8.91 25.47 7.86
C GLN A 47 -9.69 25.08 6.60
N ARG A 48 -9.04 24.38 5.66
CA ARG A 48 -9.67 23.82 4.45
C ARG A 48 -10.57 22.60 4.71
N VAL A 49 -10.55 22.04 5.93
CA VAL A 49 -11.40 20.91 6.32
C VAL A 49 -12.27 21.24 7.54
N PRO A 50 -13.40 20.54 7.74
CA PRO A 50 -14.23 20.70 8.93
C PRO A 50 -13.44 20.49 10.24
N PRO A 51 -13.82 21.15 11.35
CA PRO A 51 -13.10 21.07 12.63
C PRO A 51 -12.72 19.64 13.06
N GLN A 52 -13.64 18.70 12.94
CA GLN A 52 -13.43 17.29 13.30
C GLN A 52 -12.32 16.60 12.50
N ALA A 53 -12.03 17.06 11.28
CA ALA A 53 -11.02 16.44 10.41
C ALA A 53 -9.63 17.08 10.55
N ARG A 54 -9.51 18.22 11.24
CA ARG A 54 -8.27 19.02 11.30
C ARG A 54 -7.11 18.26 11.93
N GLY A 55 -7.35 17.63 13.08
CA GLY A 55 -6.32 16.87 13.79
C GLY A 55 -5.77 15.73 12.95
N ARG A 56 -6.66 14.97 12.29
CA ARG A 56 -6.25 13.90 11.37
C ARG A 56 -5.48 14.43 10.17
N LEU A 57 -5.99 15.49 9.52
CA LEU A 57 -5.33 16.08 8.36
C LEU A 57 -3.88 16.45 8.68
N LEU A 58 -3.66 17.15 9.79
CA LEU A 58 -2.32 17.59 10.20
C LEU A 58 -1.45 16.44 10.70
N ALA A 59 -2.03 15.44 11.36
CA ALA A 59 -1.28 14.26 11.83
C ALA A 59 -0.65 13.48 10.66
N PHE A 60 -1.38 13.37 9.54
CA PHE A 60 -0.95 12.64 8.35
C PHE A 60 -0.31 13.50 7.27
N ALA A 61 -0.50 14.83 7.28
CA ALA A 61 0.17 15.72 6.33
C ALA A 61 1.71 15.51 6.38
N PRO A 62 2.42 15.70 5.24
CA PRO A 62 3.89 15.64 5.18
C PRO A 62 4.58 16.35 6.35
N GLY A 63 5.50 15.64 7.02
CA GLY A 63 6.19 16.11 8.22
C GLY A 63 5.39 15.98 9.53
N GLY A 64 4.12 15.59 9.45
CA GLY A 64 3.27 15.29 10.59
C GLY A 64 3.72 14.03 11.34
N PRO A 65 3.27 13.84 12.60
CA PRO A 65 3.71 12.74 13.46
C PRO A 65 3.38 11.36 12.90
N TYR A 66 2.25 11.19 12.21
CA TYR A 66 1.88 9.91 11.58
C TYR A 66 2.54 9.75 10.21
N ALA A 67 2.63 10.83 9.41
CA ALA A 67 3.35 10.82 8.14
C ALA A 67 4.81 10.36 8.32
N THR A 68 5.49 10.87 9.34
CA THR A 68 6.88 10.49 9.67
C THR A 68 7.02 9.03 10.09
N ARG A 69 5.97 8.42 10.67
CA ARG A 69 5.94 6.97 10.94
C ARG A 69 5.74 6.16 9.65
N LEU A 70 4.87 6.63 8.76
CA LEU A 70 4.66 6.03 7.43
C LEU A 70 5.91 6.14 6.55
N ALA A 71 6.71 7.18 6.72
CA ALA A 71 7.97 7.39 6.00
C ALA A 71 9.06 6.34 6.31
N LYS A 72 8.84 5.45 7.29
CA LYS A 72 9.72 4.30 7.57
C LYS A 72 9.35 3.05 6.77
N ARG A 73 8.22 3.09 6.07
CA ARG A 73 7.66 1.99 5.29
C ARG A 73 8.04 2.15 3.82
N ASN A 74 8.13 1.03 3.11
CA ASN A 74 8.28 1.02 1.67
C ASN A 74 6.91 1.01 0.99
N VAL A 75 6.86 1.42 -0.26
CA VAL A 75 5.70 1.20 -1.16
C VAL A 75 5.82 -0.16 -1.83
N VAL A 76 7.05 -0.50 -2.27
CA VAL A 76 7.37 -1.77 -2.91
C VAL A 76 8.52 -2.42 -2.15
N GLN A 77 8.40 -3.70 -1.79
CA GLN A 77 9.42 -4.44 -1.06
C GLN A 77 9.75 -5.75 -1.77
N VAL A 78 11.03 -6.01 -1.99
CA VAL A 78 11.50 -7.32 -2.47
C VAL A 78 12.09 -8.09 -1.28
N VAL A 79 11.66 -9.35 -1.11
CA VAL A 79 12.24 -10.29 -0.13
C VAL A 79 12.48 -11.61 -0.84
N GLY A 80 13.75 -12.03 -0.89
CA GLY A 80 14.14 -13.19 -1.70
C GLY A 80 13.79 -12.96 -3.17
N ASP A 81 12.99 -13.86 -3.75
CA ASP A 81 12.51 -13.81 -5.12
C ASP A 81 11.04 -13.36 -5.24
N THR A 82 10.51 -12.65 -4.22
CA THR A 82 9.13 -12.17 -4.20
C THR A 82 9.07 -10.66 -4.03
N VAL A 83 8.28 -9.99 -4.88
CA VAL A 83 7.96 -8.56 -4.73
C VAL A 83 6.57 -8.37 -4.11
N PHE A 84 6.49 -7.52 -3.10
CA PHE A 84 5.28 -7.16 -2.37
C PHE A 84 4.93 -5.70 -2.63
N VAL A 85 3.67 -5.45 -2.96
CA VAL A 85 3.16 -4.11 -3.30
C VAL A 85 1.66 -4.07 -3.03
N HIS A 86 1.09 -2.90 -2.77
CA HIS A 86 -0.34 -2.81 -2.46
C HIS A 86 -1.24 -3.13 -3.67
N GLY A 87 -1.04 -2.49 -4.83
CA GLY A 87 -1.81 -2.71 -6.06
C GLY A 87 -1.09 -3.57 -7.10
N GLY A 88 0.12 -3.17 -7.52
CA GLY A 88 0.90 -3.92 -8.50
C GLY A 88 2.14 -3.18 -9.01
N VAL A 89 3.14 -3.91 -9.52
CA VAL A 89 4.31 -3.31 -10.20
C VAL A 89 4.19 -3.51 -11.71
N LEU A 90 4.03 -2.42 -12.46
CA LEU A 90 4.04 -2.42 -13.92
C LEU A 90 5.48 -2.24 -14.44
N PRO A 91 5.78 -2.61 -15.70
CA PRO A 91 7.12 -2.44 -16.27
C PRO A 91 7.65 -1.01 -16.22
N GLU A 92 6.76 -0.01 -16.32
CA GLU A 92 7.13 1.40 -16.17
C GLU A 92 7.60 1.78 -14.76
N HIS A 93 7.07 1.13 -13.71
CA HIS A 93 7.53 1.32 -12.33
C HIS A 93 8.92 0.72 -12.15
N VAL A 94 9.19 -0.43 -12.77
CA VAL A 94 10.53 -1.03 -12.78
C VAL A 94 11.53 -0.12 -13.49
N ARG A 95 11.18 0.38 -14.68
CA ARG A 95 12.01 1.35 -15.43
C ARG A 95 12.26 2.65 -14.66
N TYR A 96 11.26 3.12 -13.90
CA TYR A 96 11.41 4.31 -13.06
C TYR A 96 12.32 4.06 -11.84
N GLY A 97 12.31 2.84 -11.33
CA GLY A 97 13.17 2.35 -10.24
C GLY A 97 12.42 2.18 -8.93
N LEU A 98 12.35 0.95 -8.42
CA LEU A 98 11.62 0.62 -7.18
C LEU A 98 12.19 1.32 -5.94
N ASP A 99 13.52 1.39 -5.84
CA ASP A 99 14.19 2.13 -4.75
C ASP A 99 13.95 3.63 -4.84
N ARG A 100 13.78 4.15 -6.06
CA ARG A 100 13.45 5.55 -6.30
C ARG A 100 12.03 5.86 -5.83
N ILE A 101 11.06 5.00 -6.18
CA ILE A 101 9.68 5.07 -5.67
C ILE A 101 9.68 5.14 -4.14
N ASN A 102 10.35 4.20 -3.47
CA ASN A 102 10.42 4.17 -2.02
C ASN A 102 11.05 5.45 -1.45
N ARG A 103 12.20 5.87 -1.96
CA ARG A 103 12.90 7.07 -1.46
C ARG A 103 12.09 8.35 -1.63
N GLU A 104 11.47 8.56 -2.78
CA GLU A 104 10.68 9.76 -3.06
C GLU A 104 9.42 9.81 -2.19
N THR A 105 8.71 8.69 -2.05
CA THR A 105 7.55 8.62 -1.14
C THR A 105 7.95 8.85 0.31
N GLN A 106 9.06 8.28 0.77
CA GLN A 106 9.53 8.49 2.14
C GLN A 106 9.99 9.93 2.39
N ALA A 107 10.67 10.57 1.43
CA ALA A 107 11.06 11.98 1.53
C ALA A 107 9.82 12.88 1.59
N TRP A 108 8.85 12.65 0.71
CA TRP A 108 7.56 13.35 0.74
C TRP A 108 6.86 13.21 2.08
N LEU A 109 6.73 12.00 2.62
CA LEU A 109 6.07 11.77 3.92
C LEU A 109 6.79 12.47 5.09
N ARG A 110 8.12 12.64 5.03
CA ARG A 110 8.87 13.45 5.99
C ARG A 110 8.72 14.97 5.81
N GLY A 111 8.09 15.41 4.72
CA GLY A 111 8.02 16.84 4.35
C GLY A 111 9.30 17.35 3.70
N GLU A 112 10.14 16.46 3.18
CA GLU A 112 11.45 16.74 2.57
C GLU A 112 11.42 16.63 1.03
N GLY A 113 10.23 16.49 0.44
CA GLY A 113 10.07 16.31 -1.00
C GLY A 113 8.65 16.58 -1.48
N GLU A 114 8.49 16.59 -2.80
CA GLU A 114 7.22 16.82 -3.48
C GLU A 114 6.35 15.56 -3.47
N LEU A 115 5.04 15.74 -3.71
CA LEU A 115 4.11 14.63 -3.87
C LEU A 115 4.56 13.72 -5.04
N PRO A 116 4.74 12.41 -4.82
CA PRO A 116 5.13 11.50 -5.89
C PRO A 116 3.91 11.13 -6.74
N GLU A 117 3.61 11.94 -7.76
CA GLU A 117 2.45 11.79 -8.65
C GLU A 117 2.35 10.37 -9.24
N LYS A 118 3.49 9.79 -9.64
CA LYS A 118 3.61 8.42 -10.16
C LYS A 118 3.20 7.32 -9.17
N VAL A 119 3.07 7.65 -7.90
CA VAL A 119 2.71 6.73 -6.83
C VAL A 119 1.32 7.01 -6.30
N VAL A 120 0.90 8.27 -6.18
CA VAL A 120 -0.31 8.63 -5.44
C VAL A 120 -1.52 8.90 -6.33
N ALA A 121 -1.31 9.46 -7.53
CA ALA A 121 -2.38 10.14 -8.27
C ALA A 121 -2.96 9.35 -9.45
N ASP A 122 -2.28 8.30 -9.90
CA ASP A 122 -2.65 7.54 -11.09
C ASP A 122 -3.27 6.18 -10.71
N ASP A 123 -4.36 5.78 -11.38
CA ASP A 123 -4.99 4.47 -11.22
C ASP A 123 -4.05 3.31 -11.63
N GLN A 124 -3.03 3.58 -12.45
CA GLN A 124 -2.00 2.62 -12.80
C GLN A 124 -0.82 2.61 -11.83
N SER A 125 -0.79 3.50 -10.84
CA SER A 125 0.30 3.58 -9.88
C SER A 125 0.44 2.33 -8.99
N PRO A 126 1.59 2.13 -8.31
CA PRO A 126 1.83 0.93 -7.53
C PRO A 126 0.81 0.61 -6.44
N VAL A 127 0.11 1.62 -5.91
CA VAL A 127 -0.89 1.43 -4.85
C VAL A 127 -2.33 1.44 -5.34
N TRP A 128 -2.59 1.68 -6.63
CA TRP A 128 -3.96 1.74 -7.16
C TRP A 128 -4.26 0.73 -8.25
N THR A 129 -3.24 0.29 -9.01
CA THR A 129 -3.50 -0.60 -10.13
C THR A 129 -4.15 -1.91 -9.68
N ARG A 130 -5.17 -2.32 -10.43
CA ARG A 130 -5.89 -3.58 -10.24
C ARG A 130 -5.59 -4.58 -11.35
N ARG A 131 -4.61 -4.27 -12.21
CA ARG A 131 -4.33 -5.02 -13.43
C ARG A 131 -4.13 -6.51 -13.18
N TYR A 132 -3.42 -6.85 -12.10
CA TYR A 132 -3.10 -8.24 -11.78
C TYR A 132 -4.09 -8.90 -10.81
N SER A 133 -5.12 -8.18 -10.37
CA SER A 133 -6.04 -8.63 -9.32
C SER A 133 -7.51 -8.57 -9.71
N SER A 134 -7.88 -7.80 -10.73
CA SER A 134 -9.25 -7.72 -11.23
C SER A 134 -9.49 -8.68 -12.40
N ALA A 135 -9.39 -9.99 -12.11
CA ALA A 135 -9.52 -11.07 -13.10
C ALA A 135 -8.49 -10.98 -14.26
N PRO A 136 -7.19 -11.10 -13.97
CA PRO A 136 -6.12 -10.94 -14.97
C PRO A 136 -6.24 -11.95 -16.12
N GLY A 137 -6.11 -11.46 -17.35
CA GLY A 137 -6.10 -12.28 -18.57
C GLY A 137 -4.69 -12.53 -19.12
N PRO A 138 -4.57 -13.21 -20.28
CA PRO A 138 -3.27 -13.49 -20.90
C PRO A 138 -2.41 -12.25 -21.17
N GLU A 139 -3.03 -11.12 -21.54
CA GLU A 139 -2.32 -9.85 -21.76
C GLU A 139 -1.74 -9.29 -20.46
N ASP A 140 -2.47 -9.37 -19.35
CA ASP A 140 -1.99 -8.93 -18.04
C ASP A 140 -0.86 -9.82 -17.52
N CYS A 141 -0.95 -11.14 -17.77
CA CYS A 141 0.12 -12.07 -17.45
C CYS A 141 1.39 -11.80 -18.26
N ALA A 142 1.29 -11.39 -19.52
CA ALA A 142 2.45 -10.99 -20.32
C ALA A 142 3.10 -9.71 -19.77
N VAL A 143 2.31 -8.74 -19.32
CA VAL A 143 2.82 -7.52 -18.67
C VAL A 143 3.47 -7.83 -17.32
N LEU A 144 2.89 -8.75 -16.55
CA LEU A 144 3.48 -9.25 -15.30
C LEU A 144 4.84 -9.92 -15.57
N ASP A 145 4.94 -10.74 -16.61
CA ASP A 145 6.17 -11.41 -17.01
C ASP A 145 7.28 -10.41 -17.39
N GLU A 146 6.94 -9.36 -18.16
CA GLU A 146 7.88 -8.28 -18.46
C GLU A 146 8.39 -7.59 -17.18
N ALA A 147 7.49 -7.28 -16.25
CA ALA A 147 7.84 -6.61 -15.01
C ALA A 147 8.75 -7.49 -14.12
N LEU A 148 8.38 -8.76 -13.93
CA LEU A 148 9.15 -9.70 -13.10
C LEU A 148 10.51 -10.03 -13.71
N ALA A 149 10.61 -10.19 -15.03
CA ALA A 149 11.87 -10.46 -15.72
C ALA A 149 12.91 -9.34 -15.55
N ALA A 150 12.47 -8.11 -15.26
CA ALA A 150 13.34 -6.96 -15.09
C ALA A 150 13.79 -6.71 -13.63
N ILE A 151 13.38 -7.54 -12.68
CA ILE A 151 13.75 -7.46 -11.25
C ILE A 151 14.14 -8.84 -10.70
N PRO A 152 14.82 -8.95 -9.55
CA PRO A 152 15.15 -10.25 -8.97
C PRO A 152 13.94 -10.89 -8.27
N ALA A 153 12.81 -11.07 -8.98
CA ALA A 153 11.61 -11.70 -8.45
C ALA A 153 10.98 -12.67 -9.45
N LYS A 154 10.51 -13.82 -8.95
CA LYS A 154 9.72 -14.81 -9.70
C LYS A 154 8.22 -14.59 -9.55
N ARG A 155 7.80 -13.89 -8.49
CA ARG A 155 6.39 -13.73 -8.12
C ARG A 155 6.09 -12.38 -7.49
N MET A 156 4.85 -11.94 -7.62
CA MET A 156 4.30 -10.72 -7.04
C MET A 156 3.17 -11.04 -6.07
N VAL A 157 3.14 -10.36 -4.94
CA VAL A 157 2.04 -10.42 -3.95
C VAL A 157 1.38 -9.05 -3.88
N VAL A 158 0.06 -9.03 -4.08
CA VAL A 158 -0.76 -7.81 -4.15
C VAL A 158 -1.96 -7.88 -3.20
N GLY A 159 -2.44 -6.72 -2.77
CA GLY A 159 -3.70 -6.56 -2.05
C GLY A 159 -4.67 -5.69 -2.86
N HIS A 160 -5.27 -4.69 -2.20
CA HIS A 160 -6.07 -3.59 -2.77
C HIS A 160 -7.42 -3.97 -3.41
N THR A 161 -7.45 -5.04 -4.19
CA THR A 161 -8.67 -5.60 -4.77
C THR A 161 -9.15 -6.73 -3.88
N VAL A 162 -10.38 -6.64 -3.40
CA VAL A 162 -10.94 -7.61 -2.45
C VAL A 162 -11.34 -8.90 -3.15
N HIS A 163 -10.85 -10.04 -2.65
CA HIS A 163 -11.20 -11.40 -3.06
C HIS A 163 -11.94 -12.11 -1.92
N THR A 164 -13.28 -12.16 -1.99
CA THR A 164 -14.14 -12.68 -0.91
C THR A 164 -14.05 -14.20 -0.71
N GLU A 165 -13.58 -14.94 -1.72
CA GLU A 165 -13.43 -16.40 -1.67
C GLU A 165 -12.10 -16.85 -1.02
N GLY A 166 -11.29 -15.90 -0.55
CA GLY A 166 -9.99 -16.12 0.07
C GLY A 166 -8.82 -15.76 -0.84
N ILE A 167 -7.60 -16.06 -0.37
CA ILE A 167 -6.38 -15.82 -1.14
C ILE A 167 -6.44 -16.58 -2.46
N SER A 168 -6.12 -15.90 -3.56
CA SER A 168 -6.12 -16.49 -4.90
C SER A 168 -4.79 -16.26 -5.61
N SER A 169 -4.57 -16.98 -6.71
CA SER A 169 -3.40 -16.80 -7.57
C SER A 169 -3.80 -16.82 -9.05
N ALA A 170 -2.96 -16.20 -9.89
CA ALA A 170 -3.12 -16.19 -11.33
C ALA A 170 -1.75 -16.22 -12.04
N CYS A 171 -1.77 -16.26 -13.38
CA CYS A 171 -0.57 -16.27 -14.22
C CYS A 171 0.42 -17.37 -13.81
N ASP A 172 -0.05 -18.61 -13.70
CA ASP A 172 0.73 -19.78 -13.30
C ASP A 172 1.46 -19.60 -11.94
N GLY A 173 0.79 -18.93 -10.99
CA GLY A 173 1.31 -18.70 -9.63
C GLY A 173 2.31 -17.56 -9.53
N LYS A 174 2.49 -16.76 -10.58
CA LYS A 174 3.37 -15.58 -10.58
C LYS A 174 2.74 -14.36 -9.90
N VAL A 175 1.42 -14.32 -9.71
CA VAL A 175 0.77 -13.31 -8.86
C VAL A 175 -0.17 -13.95 -7.85
N TRP A 176 -0.11 -13.44 -6.61
CA TRP A 176 -0.95 -13.83 -5.48
C TRP A 176 -1.71 -12.62 -4.96
N MET A 177 -3.04 -12.74 -4.87
CA MET A 177 -3.93 -11.70 -4.39
C MET A 177 -4.38 -12.05 -2.98
N ILE A 178 -3.95 -11.24 -2.00
CA ILE A 178 -4.06 -11.56 -0.56
C ILE A 178 -5.05 -10.67 0.20
N ASP A 179 -5.68 -9.70 -0.47
CA ASP A 179 -6.72 -8.90 0.17
C ASP A 179 -8.04 -9.67 0.16
N VAL A 180 -8.31 -10.33 1.29
CA VAL A 180 -9.51 -11.14 1.52
C VAL A 180 -10.65 -10.36 2.16
N GLY A 181 -10.57 -9.01 2.18
CA GLY A 181 -11.64 -8.18 2.73
C GLY A 181 -11.79 -8.29 4.25
N MET A 182 -10.67 -8.32 4.99
CA MET A 182 -10.67 -8.45 6.46
C MET A 182 -11.37 -7.31 7.20
N ALA A 183 -11.58 -6.15 6.55
CA ALA A 183 -12.32 -5.05 7.16
C ALA A 183 -13.78 -5.46 7.40
N SER A 184 -14.34 -5.06 8.55
CA SER A 184 -15.73 -5.40 8.94
C SER A 184 -16.77 -4.99 7.89
N TYR A 185 -16.45 -4.01 7.04
CA TYR A 185 -17.30 -3.59 5.92
C TYR A 185 -17.50 -4.70 4.87
N TYR A 186 -16.48 -5.49 4.59
CA TYR A 186 -16.54 -6.60 3.62
C TYR A 186 -16.90 -7.93 4.29
N GLY A 187 -16.58 -8.09 5.58
CA GLY A 187 -16.93 -9.28 6.35
C GLY A 187 -16.08 -10.51 6.05
N GLY A 188 -14.93 -10.33 5.39
CA GLY A 188 -13.97 -11.41 5.13
C GLY A 188 -13.25 -11.87 6.39
N HIS A 189 -12.66 -13.06 6.31
CA HIS A 189 -11.90 -13.68 7.39
C HIS A 189 -10.40 -13.50 7.18
N ALA A 190 -9.62 -13.51 8.28
CA ALA A 190 -8.17 -13.40 8.18
C ALA A 190 -7.58 -14.64 7.50
N GLU A 191 -6.80 -14.47 6.44
CA GLU A 191 -5.96 -15.52 5.85
C GLU A 191 -4.51 -15.03 5.79
N ALA A 192 -3.55 -15.95 5.70
CA ALA A 192 -2.13 -15.62 5.54
C ALA A 192 -1.52 -16.39 4.36
N LEU A 193 -0.63 -15.74 3.61
CA LEU A 193 0.17 -16.41 2.58
C LEU A 193 1.50 -16.84 3.19
N GLU A 194 1.76 -18.14 3.27
CA GLU A 194 3.07 -18.68 3.63
C GLU A 194 3.90 -18.92 2.36
N ILE A 195 5.14 -18.43 2.36
CA ILE A 195 6.12 -18.65 1.30
C ILE A 195 7.35 -19.30 1.93
N ALA A 196 7.60 -20.56 1.59
CA ALA A 196 8.73 -21.35 2.05
C ALA A 196 9.56 -21.83 0.85
N GLY A 197 10.50 -20.99 0.41
CA GLY A 197 11.26 -21.23 -0.82
C GLY A 197 10.37 -21.10 -2.06
N ASP A 198 10.17 -22.22 -2.77
CA ASP A 198 9.27 -22.29 -3.92
C ASP A 198 7.84 -22.75 -3.56
N GLU A 199 7.60 -23.22 -2.33
CA GLU A 199 6.26 -23.58 -1.85
C GLU A 199 5.51 -22.32 -1.42
N VAL A 200 4.30 -22.13 -1.97
CA VAL A 200 3.41 -21.02 -1.64
C VAL A 200 2.03 -21.59 -1.30
N LYS A 201 1.50 -21.25 -0.12
CA LYS A 201 0.18 -21.74 0.32
C LYS A 201 -0.59 -20.71 1.13
N ALA A 202 -1.91 -20.71 0.94
CA ALA A 202 -2.83 -19.96 1.79
C ALA A 202 -3.08 -20.74 3.09
N LEU A 203 -2.90 -20.07 4.22
CA LEU A 203 -3.25 -20.52 5.56
C LEU A 203 -4.58 -19.89 5.95
N ARG A 204 -5.53 -20.73 6.32
CA ARG A 204 -6.88 -20.33 6.77
C ARG A 204 -7.03 -20.64 8.26
N PRO A 205 -7.80 -19.83 9.01
CA PRO A 205 -8.16 -20.17 10.38
C PRO A 205 -8.97 -21.47 10.36
N GLU A 206 -8.74 -22.33 11.35
CA GLU A 206 -9.61 -23.49 11.61
C GLU A 206 -11.01 -23.08 12.05
#